data_AF-A0A2N2IV79-F1
#
_entry.id   AF-A0A2N2IV79-F1
#
_cell.length_a   1.000
_cell.length_b   1.000
_cell.length_c   1.000
_cell.angle_alpha   90.00
_cell.angle_beta   90.00
_cell.angle_gamma   90.00
#
_symmetry.space_group_name_H-M   'P 1'
#
loop_
_entity.id
_entity.type
_entity.pdbx_description
1 polymer ?
#
loop_
_entity_poly.entity_id
_entity_poly.type
_entity_poly.pdbx_seq_one_letter_code
_entity_poly.pdbx_strand_id
1 'polypeptide(L)'
;VLSSEFEAFLYKHGAKISHDAPGQHDLMMGVSQKLPTSISVALAMALKDNAIPPEDIGSHATLTSLYSILSMARVHSQNPRTYGEIMSTSGQGSRIVLSFAKNLEKITAMAEAGDIEALCAVIEENRRYLGEGFLKDRMQQALAVDATLGRVLSRD
;
A
#
# COMPACT_ATOMS: atom_id res chain seq x y z
N VAL A 1 -4.22 -29.63 -21.66
CA VAL A 1 -3.98 -30.77 -20.74
C VAL A 1 -3.02 -30.37 -19.61
N LEU A 2 -1.83 -29.82 -19.89
CA LEU A 2 -0.89 -29.33 -18.85
C LEU A 2 -1.44 -28.21 -17.94
N SER A 3 -2.25 -27.28 -18.46
CA SER A 3 -2.85 -26.19 -17.65
C SER A 3 -3.85 -26.72 -16.62
N SER A 4 -4.70 -27.68 -16.99
CA SER A 4 -5.75 -28.22 -16.11
C SER A 4 -5.19 -29.11 -15.00
N GLU A 5 -4.13 -29.86 -15.27
CA GLU A 5 -3.45 -30.66 -14.25
C GLU A 5 -2.67 -29.80 -13.26
N PHE A 6 -2.02 -28.74 -13.76
CA PHE A 6 -1.34 -27.76 -12.90
C PHE A 6 -2.32 -26.99 -12.02
N GLU A 7 -3.45 -26.54 -12.57
CA GLU A 7 -4.50 -25.89 -11.78
C GLU A 7 -5.09 -26.83 -10.72
N ALA A 8 -5.37 -28.09 -11.07
CA ALA A 8 -5.85 -29.09 -10.12
C ALA A 8 -4.84 -29.35 -8.98
N PHE A 9 -3.54 -29.36 -9.30
CA PHE A 9 -2.48 -29.44 -8.29
C PHE A 9 -2.49 -28.24 -7.34
N LEU A 10 -2.67 -27.01 -7.85
CA LEU A 10 -2.75 -25.80 -7.04
C LEU A 10 -3.99 -25.79 -6.15
N TYR A 11 -5.16 -26.17 -6.67
CA TYR A 11 -6.38 -26.30 -5.89
C TYR A 11 -6.25 -27.31 -4.76
N LYS A 12 -5.62 -28.46 -5.02
CA LYS A 12 -5.36 -29.50 -4.00
C LYS A 12 -4.58 -28.95 -2.79
N HIS A 13 -3.72 -27.95 -2.99
CA HIS A 13 -2.93 -27.31 -1.93
C HIS A 13 -3.57 -26.03 -1.39
N GLY A 14 -4.85 -25.78 -1.69
CA GLY A 14 -5.62 -24.66 -1.13
C GLY A 14 -5.42 -23.33 -1.82
N ALA A 15 -4.75 -23.29 -2.98
CA ALA A 15 -4.65 -22.06 -3.76
C ALA A 15 -6.03 -21.65 -4.30
N LYS A 16 -6.33 -20.35 -4.23
CA LYS A 16 -7.44 -19.75 -4.96
C LYS A 16 -6.87 -19.16 -6.25
N ILE A 17 -7.36 -19.63 -7.39
CA ILE A 17 -6.92 -19.17 -8.71
C ILE A 17 -7.90 -18.10 -9.21
N SER A 18 -7.35 -16.98 -9.65
CA SER A 18 -8.08 -15.90 -10.31
C SER A 18 -7.60 -15.80 -11.75
N HIS A 19 -8.53 -15.66 -12.70
CA HIS A 19 -8.20 -15.50 -14.11
C HIS A 19 -8.40 -14.04 -14.52
N ASP A 20 -7.29 -13.39 -14.88
CA ASP A 20 -7.28 -12.00 -15.34
C ASP A 20 -6.78 -11.93 -16.79
N ALA A 21 -7.30 -10.97 -17.56
CA ALA A 21 -6.64 -10.58 -18.79
C ALA A 21 -5.26 -9.98 -18.47
N PRO A 22 -4.21 -10.17 -19.29
CA PRO A 22 -2.86 -9.71 -18.98
C PRO A 22 -2.77 -8.23 -18.58
N GLY A 23 -3.48 -7.35 -19.30
CA GLY A 23 -3.51 -5.93 -18.97
C GLY A 23 -4.19 -5.59 -17.63
N GLN A 24 -5.20 -6.36 -17.23
CA GLN A 24 -5.87 -6.21 -15.94
C GLN A 24 -4.95 -6.69 -14.81
N HIS A 25 -4.31 -7.84 -15.00
CA HIS A 25 -3.33 -8.37 -14.05
C HIS A 25 -2.19 -7.37 -13.81
N ASP A 26 -1.61 -6.81 -14.88
CA ASP A 26 -0.52 -5.83 -14.77
C ASP A 26 -0.93 -4.57 -14.01
N LEU A 27 -2.15 -4.08 -14.23
CA LEU A 27 -2.69 -2.95 -13.49
C LEU A 27 -2.85 -3.29 -12.01
N MET A 28 -3.37 -4.48 -11.69
CA MET A 28 -3.55 -4.93 -10.30
C MET A 28 -2.23 -5.19 -9.59
N MET A 29 -1.19 -5.68 -10.28
CA MET A 29 0.17 -5.76 -9.71
C MET A 29 0.77 -4.38 -9.48
N GLY A 30 0.42 -3.42 -10.35
CA GLY A 30 0.69 -2.00 -10.12
C GLY A 30 0.16 -1.52 -8.77
N VAL A 31 -1.11 -1.81 -8.48
CA VAL A 31 -1.79 -1.40 -7.24
C VAL A 31 -1.28 -2.16 -6.02
N SER A 32 -1.08 -3.47 -6.14
CA SER A 32 -0.84 -4.36 -4.98
C SER A 32 0.63 -4.58 -4.64
N GLN A 33 1.54 -4.39 -5.60
CA GLN A 33 2.97 -4.63 -5.38
C GLN A 33 3.80 -3.39 -5.69
N LYS A 34 3.67 -2.85 -6.90
CA LYS A 34 4.55 -1.78 -7.39
C LYS A 34 4.39 -0.50 -6.58
N LEU A 35 3.16 0.01 -6.48
CA LEU A 35 2.88 1.23 -5.72
C LEU A 35 3.24 1.12 -4.23
N PRO A 36 2.80 0.08 -3.47
CA PRO A 36 3.17 -0.05 -2.07
C PRO A 36 4.67 -0.16 -1.83
N THR A 37 5.40 -0.83 -2.74
CA THR A 37 6.87 -0.89 -2.69
C THR A 37 7.48 0.49 -2.90
N SER A 38 7.03 1.23 -3.93
CA SER A 38 7.52 2.59 -4.20
C SER A 38 7.24 3.54 -3.05
N ILE A 39 6.04 3.49 -2.45
CA ILE A 39 5.70 4.30 -1.26
C ILE A 39 6.63 3.96 -0.09
N SER A 40 6.88 2.67 0.14
CA SER A 40 7.74 2.20 1.24
C SER A 40 9.17 2.71 1.09
N VAL A 41 9.74 2.66 -0.12
CA VAL A 41 11.08 3.17 -0.41
C VAL A 41 11.13 4.70 -0.32
N ALA A 42 10.14 5.40 -0.91
CA ALA A 42 10.06 6.86 -0.86
C ALA A 42 9.91 7.39 0.58
N LEU A 43 9.17 6.68 1.44
CA LEU A 43 9.05 7.01 2.86
C LEU A 43 10.39 6.93 3.58
N ALA A 44 11.16 5.86 3.37
CA ALA A 44 12.50 5.72 3.95
C ALA A 44 13.45 6.82 3.46
N MET A 45 13.35 7.21 2.18
CA MET A 45 14.10 8.34 1.62
C MET A 45 13.72 9.65 2.33
N ALA A 46 12.43 9.96 2.47
CA ALA A 46 11.98 11.17 3.12
C ALA A 46 12.45 11.27 4.58
N LEU A 47 12.44 10.16 5.34
CA LEU A 47 12.97 10.11 6.70
C LEU A 47 14.46 10.42 6.73
N LYS A 48 15.23 9.79 5.84
CA LYS A 48 16.67 10.01 5.70
C LYS A 48 17.00 11.46 5.33
N ASP A 49 16.29 12.01 4.35
CA ASP A 49 16.53 13.36 3.82
C ASP A 49 16.20 14.45 4.86
N ASN A 50 15.32 14.15 5.81
CA ASN A 50 14.97 15.04 6.94
C ASN A 50 15.69 14.67 8.25
N ALA A 51 16.68 13.77 8.20
CA ALA A 51 17.44 13.30 9.36
C ALA A 51 16.58 12.82 10.55
N ILE A 52 15.45 12.16 10.25
CA ILE A 52 14.56 11.60 11.27
C ILE A 52 15.16 10.27 11.79
N PRO A 53 15.47 10.15 13.10
CA PRO A 53 16.00 8.92 13.67
C PRO A 53 14.93 7.80 13.66
N PRO A 54 15.23 6.59 13.15
CA PRO A 54 14.27 5.49 13.11
C PRO A 54 13.69 5.10 14.48
N GLU A 55 14.49 5.23 15.54
CA GLU A 55 14.11 4.96 16.93
C GLU A 55 12.97 5.86 17.44
N ASP A 56 12.86 7.08 16.90
CA ASP A 56 11.85 8.05 17.32
C ASP A 56 10.50 7.85 16.63
N ILE A 57 10.45 7.04 15.57
CA ILE A 57 9.23 6.82 14.77
C ILE A 57 8.20 6.03 15.59
N GLY A 58 8.65 5.00 16.31
CA GLY A 58 7.74 4.09 17.04
C GLY A 58 6.99 4.79 18.17
N SER A 59 7.64 5.72 18.86
CA SER A 59 7.06 6.45 20.00
C SER A 59 6.02 7.51 19.60
N HIS A 60 6.03 7.96 18.34
CA HIS A 60 5.12 8.98 17.81
C HIS A 60 4.08 8.44 16.81
N ALA A 61 4.12 7.14 16.51
CA ALA A 61 3.20 6.53 15.58
C ALA A 61 1.86 6.18 16.25
N THR A 62 0.77 6.63 15.64
CA THR A 62 -0.56 6.03 15.85
C THR A 62 -0.61 4.61 15.27
N LEU A 63 -1.57 3.79 15.72
CA LEU A 63 -1.80 2.45 15.15
C LEU A 63 -1.98 2.50 13.62
N THR A 64 -2.68 3.51 13.11
CA THR A 64 -2.86 3.72 11.67
C THR A 64 -1.55 4.02 10.95
N SER A 65 -0.73 4.94 11.48
CA SER A 65 0.56 5.28 10.86
C SER A 65 1.57 4.13 10.92
N LEU A 66 1.44 3.22 11.89
CA LEU A 66 2.30 2.03 11.98
C LEU A 66 2.16 1.12 10.76
N TYR A 67 1.03 1.10 10.05
CA TYR A 67 0.88 0.28 8.84
C TYR A 67 1.94 0.60 7.79
N SER A 68 2.16 1.89 7.53
CA SER A 68 3.17 2.37 6.58
C SER A 68 4.59 2.05 7.05
N ILE A 69 4.85 2.17 8.37
CA ILE A 69 6.15 1.85 8.96
C ILE A 69 6.44 0.35 8.87
N LEU A 70 5.46 -0.50 9.17
CA LEU A 70 5.60 -1.96 9.07
C LEU A 70 5.78 -2.41 7.62
N SER A 71 5.04 -1.82 6.68
CA SER A 71 5.25 -2.05 5.25
C SER A 71 6.67 -1.68 4.82
N MET A 72 7.14 -0.50 5.23
CA MET A 72 8.50 -0.03 4.97
C MET A 72 9.55 -1.00 5.54
N ALA A 73 9.40 -1.41 6.80
CA ALA A 73 10.30 -2.37 7.43
C ALA A 73 10.34 -3.71 6.66
N ARG A 74 9.19 -4.24 6.22
CA ARG A 74 9.13 -5.48 5.43
C ARG A 74 9.85 -5.38 4.10
N VAL A 75 9.72 -4.26 3.38
CA VAL A 75 10.39 -4.05 2.10
C VAL A 75 11.91 -4.02 2.28
N HIS A 76 12.39 -3.29 3.29
CA HIS A 76 13.83 -3.13 3.53
C HIS A 76 14.50 -4.33 4.22
N SER A 77 13.72 -5.26 4.79
CA SER A 77 14.24 -6.48 5.44
C SER A 77 14.35 -7.69 4.51
N GLN A 78 13.98 -7.58 3.23
CA GLN A 78 14.07 -8.69 2.28
C GLN A 78 15.03 -8.34 1.14
N ASN A 79 15.13 -9.22 0.14
CA ASN A 79 16.08 -9.07 -0.96
C ASN A 79 15.78 -7.78 -1.77
N PRO A 80 16.70 -6.79 -1.80
CA PRO A 80 16.48 -5.54 -2.53
C PRO A 80 16.33 -5.76 -4.04
N ARG A 81 16.92 -6.82 -4.60
CA ARG A 81 16.77 -7.17 -6.03
C ARG A 81 15.31 -7.44 -6.39
N THR A 82 14.60 -8.18 -5.56
CA THR A 82 13.19 -8.51 -5.77
C THR A 82 12.33 -7.24 -5.88
N TYR A 83 12.53 -6.29 -4.97
CA TYR A 83 11.78 -5.03 -4.99
C TYR A 83 12.24 -4.09 -6.11
N GLY A 84 13.53 -4.10 -6.46
CA GLY A 84 14.03 -3.41 -7.65
C GLY A 84 13.41 -3.93 -8.95
N GLU A 85 13.21 -5.24 -9.08
CA GLU A 85 12.54 -5.86 -10.22
C GLU A 85 11.04 -5.49 -10.27
N ILE A 86 10.34 -5.57 -9.13
CA ILE A 86 8.93 -5.15 -9.02
C ILE A 86 8.78 -3.68 -9.46
N MET A 87 9.64 -2.79 -8.96
CA MET A 87 9.56 -1.36 -9.30
C MET A 87 9.95 -1.08 -10.76
N SER A 88 10.91 -1.80 -11.32
CA SER A 88 11.38 -1.60 -12.70
C SER A 88 10.50 -2.26 -13.76
N THR A 89 9.56 -3.12 -13.37
CA THR A 89 8.64 -3.80 -14.30
C THR A 89 7.87 -2.80 -15.17
N SER A 90 7.92 -2.97 -16.49
CA SER A 90 7.24 -2.13 -17.48
C SER A 90 5.74 -2.48 -17.59
N GLY A 91 4.99 -1.71 -18.39
CA GLY A 91 3.55 -1.96 -18.60
C GLY A 91 2.63 -1.07 -17.78
N GLN A 92 1.36 -1.49 -17.66
CA GLN A 92 0.28 -0.64 -17.16
C GLN A 92 0.38 -0.33 -15.67
N GLY A 93 1.10 -1.16 -14.90
CA GLY A 93 1.35 -0.91 -13.47
C GLY A 93 2.16 0.37 -13.19
N SER A 94 2.84 0.94 -14.18
CA SER A 94 3.52 2.24 -14.02
C SER A 94 2.54 3.42 -13.87
N ARG A 95 1.35 3.32 -14.47
CA ARG A 95 0.36 4.42 -14.49
C ARG A 95 -0.11 4.79 -13.10
N ILE A 96 -0.34 3.80 -12.23
CA ILE A 96 -0.82 4.06 -10.87
C ILE A 96 0.25 4.76 -10.02
N VAL A 97 1.53 4.43 -10.19
CA VAL A 97 2.63 5.08 -9.47
C VAL A 97 2.75 6.54 -9.88
N LEU A 98 2.74 6.82 -11.19
CA LEU A 98 2.81 8.19 -11.70
C LEU A 98 1.58 9.01 -11.32
N SER A 99 0.39 8.41 -11.36
CA SER A 99 -0.85 9.06 -10.90
C SER A 99 -0.79 9.36 -9.41
N PHE A 100 -0.26 8.43 -8.60
CA PHE A 100 -0.13 8.63 -7.16
C PHE A 100 0.81 9.79 -6.85
N ALA A 101 1.97 9.86 -7.53
CA ALA A 101 2.91 10.97 -7.33
C ALA A 101 2.26 12.34 -7.62
N LYS A 102 1.54 12.47 -8.74
CA LYS A 102 0.79 13.69 -9.06
C LYS A 102 -0.29 14.03 -8.04
N ASN A 103 -1.00 13.01 -7.53
CA ASN A 103 -2.01 13.20 -6.51
C ASN A 103 -1.37 13.64 -5.19
N LEU A 104 -0.21 13.10 -4.83
CA LEU A 104 0.55 13.49 -3.65
C LEU A 104 0.99 14.96 -3.74
N GLU A 105 1.56 15.38 -4.87
CA GLU A 105 1.90 16.79 -5.12
C GLU A 105 0.68 17.71 -4.96
N LYS A 106 -0.47 17.31 -5.53
CA LYS A 106 -1.72 18.07 -5.43
C LYS A 106 -2.19 18.22 -3.98
N ILE A 107 -2.22 17.14 -3.20
CA ILE A 107 -2.67 17.22 -1.79
C ILE A 107 -1.69 18.00 -0.92
N THR A 108 -0.38 17.92 -1.19
CA THR A 108 0.62 18.73 -0.51
C THR A 108 0.38 20.21 -0.77
N ALA A 109 0.17 20.62 -2.03
CA ALA A 109 -0.10 22.01 -2.36
C ALA A 109 -1.37 22.55 -1.67
N MET A 110 -2.45 21.75 -1.61
CA MET A 110 -3.67 22.14 -0.88
C MET A 110 -3.43 22.25 0.63
N ALA A 111 -2.64 21.34 1.21
CA ALA A 111 -2.29 21.37 2.63
C ALA A 111 -1.42 22.58 2.99
N GLU A 112 -0.41 22.90 2.17
CA GLU A 112 0.44 24.09 2.35
C GLU A 112 -0.35 25.39 2.24
N ALA A 113 -1.38 25.43 1.39
CA ALA A 113 -2.30 26.55 1.28
C ALA A 113 -3.33 26.64 2.42
N GLY A 114 -3.41 25.63 3.29
CA GLY A 114 -4.42 25.54 4.34
C GLY A 114 -5.84 25.38 3.80
N ASP A 115 -6.02 24.84 2.58
CA ASP A 115 -7.31 24.70 1.92
C ASP A 115 -8.07 23.47 2.43
N ILE A 116 -8.58 23.59 3.66
CA ILE A 116 -9.31 22.52 4.37
C ILE A 116 -10.55 22.09 3.58
N GLU A 117 -11.28 23.03 2.98
CA GLU A 117 -12.50 22.73 2.24
C GLU A 117 -12.21 21.90 0.98
N ALA A 118 -11.16 22.26 0.22
CA ALA A 118 -10.75 21.46 -0.93
C ALA A 118 -10.27 20.05 -0.52
N LEU A 119 -9.53 19.94 0.59
CA LEU A 119 -9.10 18.65 1.12
C LEU A 119 -10.30 17.78 1.53
N CYS A 120 -11.27 18.34 2.25
CA CYS A 120 -12.52 17.67 2.61
C CYS A 120 -13.30 17.23 1.37
N ALA A 121 -13.41 18.09 0.35
CA ALA A 121 -14.10 17.78 -0.89
C ALA A 121 -13.44 16.58 -1.61
N VAL A 122 -12.11 16.55 -1.68
CA VAL A 122 -11.36 15.42 -2.27
C VAL A 122 -11.58 14.13 -1.47
N ILE A 123 -11.60 14.20 -0.14
CA ILE A 123 -11.87 13.02 0.71
C ILE A 123 -13.28 12.49 0.45
N GLU A 124 -14.29 13.36 0.38
CA GLU A 124 -15.67 12.94 0.13
C GLU A 124 -15.89 12.42 -1.30
N GLU A 125 -15.22 13.00 -2.29
CA GLU A 125 -15.22 12.46 -3.65
C GLU A 125 -14.61 11.05 -3.69
N ASN A 126 -13.45 10.86 -3.06
CA ASN A 126 -12.81 9.55 -2.95
C ASN A 126 -13.68 8.55 -2.19
N ARG A 127 -14.37 8.98 -1.12
CA ARG A 127 -15.32 8.14 -0.37
C ARG A 127 -16.43 7.63 -1.28
N ARG A 128 -17.02 8.50 -2.12
CA ARG A 128 -18.06 8.12 -3.08
C ARG A 128 -17.55 7.12 -4.11
N TYR A 129 -16.34 7.32 -4.64
CA TYR A 129 -15.72 6.40 -5.58
C TYR A 129 -15.45 5.01 -4.97
N LEU A 130 -14.92 4.97 -3.74
CA LEU A 130 -14.62 3.72 -3.05
C LEU A 130 -15.89 2.96 -2.67
N GLY A 131 -16.97 3.67 -2.32
CA GLY A 131 -18.25 3.11 -1.95
C GLY A 131 -18.29 2.59 -0.51
N GLU A 132 -19.48 2.67 0.11
CA GLU A 132 -19.67 2.37 1.53
C GLU A 132 -19.35 0.92 1.88
N GLY A 133 -19.73 -0.04 1.02
CA GLY A 133 -19.49 -1.47 1.26
C GLY A 133 -18.00 -1.78 1.37
N PHE A 134 -17.22 -1.33 0.40
CA PHE A 134 -15.76 -1.51 0.42
C PHE A 134 -15.13 -0.87 1.66
N LEU A 135 -15.50 0.37 1.97
CA LEU A 135 -14.95 1.10 3.12
C LEU A 135 -15.29 0.41 4.43
N LYS A 136 -16.53 -0.05 4.61
CA LYS A 136 -16.96 -0.79 5.80
C LYS A 136 -16.15 -2.08 5.96
N ASP A 137 -15.99 -2.85 4.89
CA ASP A 137 -15.25 -4.12 4.92
C ASP A 137 -13.76 -3.89 5.22
N ARG A 138 -13.14 -2.88 4.60
CA ARG A 138 -11.73 -2.54 4.87
C ARG A 138 -11.54 -2.00 6.29
N MET A 139 -12.47 -1.21 6.80
CA MET A 139 -12.40 -0.69 8.16
C MET A 139 -12.48 -1.79 9.22
N GLN A 140 -13.33 -2.81 9.00
CA GLN A 140 -13.36 -3.99 9.88
C GLN A 140 -12.02 -4.72 9.93
N GLN A 141 -11.34 -4.84 8.78
CA GLN A 141 -10.00 -5.44 8.73
C GLN A 141 -8.96 -4.59 9.44
N ALA A 142 -8.98 -3.27 9.24
CA ALA A 142 -8.08 -2.35 9.94
C ALA A 142 -8.22 -2.48 11.46
N LEU A 143 -9.45 -2.47 11.99
CA LEU A 143 -9.70 -2.64 13.42
C LEU A 143 -9.18 -3.99 13.97
N ALA A 144 -9.26 -5.06 13.19
CA ALA A 144 -8.72 -6.36 13.59
C ALA A 144 -7.18 -6.36 13.65
N VAL A 145 -6.53 -5.66 12.72
CA VAL A 145 -5.09 -5.43 12.75
C VAL A 145 -4.71 -4.58 13.97
N ASP A 146 -5.43 -3.48 14.22
CA ASP A 146 -5.21 -2.59 15.38
C ASP A 146 -5.33 -3.33 16.70
N ALA A 147 -6.36 -4.16 16.87
CA ALA A 147 -6.53 -4.97 18.07
C ALA A 147 -5.39 -5.98 18.26
N THR A 148 -4.76 -6.42 17.17
CA THR A 148 -3.61 -7.33 17.23
C THR A 148 -2.33 -6.57 17.56
N LEU A 149 -2.05 -5.45 16.86
CA LEU A 149 -0.90 -4.61 17.11
C LEU A 149 -0.92 -4.00 18.52
N GLY A 150 -2.07 -3.50 18.97
CA GLY A 150 -2.23 -2.95 20.32
C GLY A 150 -1.93 -3.95 21.42
N ARG A 151 -2.21 -5.25 21.20
CA ARG A 151 -1.84 -6.33 22.13
C ARG A 151 -0.36 -6.67 22.10
N VAL A 152 0.32 -6.47 20.97
CA VAL A 152 1.78 -6.68 20.86
C VAL A 152 2.50 -5.55 21.58
N LEU A 153 2.08 -4.30 21.34
CA LEU A 153 2.70 -3.10 21.94
C LEU A 153 2.44 -2.94 23.44
N SER A 154 1.38 -3.53 23.98
CA SER A 154 1.08 -3.51 25.43
C SER A 154 1.71 -4.67 26.21
N ARG A 155 2.44 -5.56 25.54
CA ARG A 155 3.16 -6.69 26.13
C ARG A 155 4.64 -6.41 26.40
N ASP A 156 5.09 -5.22 26.04
CA ASP A 156 6.34 -4.61 26.49
C ASP A 156 6.06 -3.70 27.71
#